data_AF-A0A7X3K9V0-F1
#
_entry.id   AF-A0A7X3K9V0-F1
#
_cell.length_a   1.000
_cell.length_b   1.000
_cell.length_c   1.000
_cell.angle_alpha   90.00
_cell.angle_beta   90.00
_cell.angle_gamma   90.00
#
_symmetry.space_group_name_H-M   'P 1'
#
loop_
_entity.id
_entity.type
_entity.pdbx_description
1 polymer ?
#
loop_
_entity_poly.entity_id
_entity_poly.type
_entity_poly.pdbx_seq_one_letter_code
_entity_poly.pdbx_strand_id
1 'polypeptide(L)'
;MPAAARLGDPIGHSPTMSWLLKGLLIGAAIAVAGVAIVGTGGLAAVAVVGAGAAMGAGLGEAMSTMSFAAKEVTGAIAMSGSSNVFVNNLAAARAHVDMVACSKHPGPIPIATGSGQVYINGMPAARVDDKTGCSAVITKGSGNVYIGGGTAQTDTINPENLVPGWVHASLLVVGVGSAIVLAGPVIAVGGLVGAFAGGIGGGWVGGKMFGEGSDGQKWSAIAGSFLGGYLGAKAAPGAWEFAQRVQVSVEPGTLGMNGGNVRVSLRPPATAAEPPATPPVEPPARVSASTYARLRAKTPSSAIQKQVNEGVTLPMPDRALPGLTVTKPLHADHIVSMKQITEMEGFARLSQEDQLAVLNNPRNFIGLSETANTSKGAKSFADWTEYKKGGIAVDPAFRQEMMQKEVDMAAELQQQIYNLLGGG
;
A
#
# COMPACT_ATOMS: atom_id res chain seq x y z
N MET A 1 -5.58 40.60 -0.55
CA MET A 1 -4.55 40.92 -1.58
C MET A 1 -3.18 40.76 -0.93
N PRO A 2 -2.19 40.17 -1.60
CA PRO A 2 -0.85 39.99 -1.03
C PRO A 2 -0.10 41.33 -0.93
N ALA A 3 0.75 41.45 0.08
CA ALA A 3 1.56 42.66 0.30
C ALA A 3 2.69 42.77 -0.74
N ALA A 4 3.04 43.99 -1.13
CA ALA A 4 4.17 44.28 -2.00
C ALA A 4 5.50 43.86 -1.34
N ALA A 5 6.36 43.14 -2.06
CA ALA A 5 7.70 42.78 -1.60
C ALA A 5 8.72 43.87 -1.94
N ARG A 6 9.77 43.97 -1.12
CA ARG A 6 10.80 45.01 -1.21
C ARG A 6 12.20 44.42 -0.99
N LEU A 7 13.21 45.14 -1.43
CA LEU A 7 14.60 44.85 -1.07
C LEU A 7 14.73 44.77 0.47
N GLY A 8 15.38 43.70 0.95
CA GLY A 8 15.52 43.38 2.36
C GLY A 8 14.37 42.57 2.99
N ASP A 9 13.24 42.36 2.30
CA ASP A 9 12.17 41.51 2.83
C ASP A 9 12.60 40.02 2.86
N PRO A 10 12.28 39.27 3.94
CA PRO A 10 12.75 37.91 4.17
C PRO A 10 12.09 36.87 3.26
N ILE A 11 12.89 35.90 2.83
CA ILE A 11 12.43 34.67 2.17
C ILE A 11 12.52 33.48 3.13
N GLY A 12 11.70 32.47 2.88
CA GLY A 12 11.69 31.27 3.69
C GLY A 12 11.22 30.02 2.96
N HIS A 13 11.79 28.90 3.39
CA HIS A 13 11.47 27.56 2.94
C HIS A 13 10.36 26.93 3.79
N SER A 14 9.70 25.90 3.29
CA SER A 14 8.80 25.09 4.11
C SER A 14 9.58 24.40 5.25
N PRO A 15 9.08 24.39 6.50
CA PRO A 15 9.76 23.75 7.64
C PRO A 15 9.64 22.21 7.62
N THR A 16 9.86 21.58 6.47
CA THR A 16 9.43 20.21 6.14
C THR A 16 9.94 19.15 7.11
N MET A 17 11.25 19.11 7.38
CA MET A 17 11.84 18.14 8.32
C MET A 17 11.32 18.27 9.76
N SER A 18 11.07 19.49 10.24
CA SER A 18 10.53 19.74 11.59
C SER A 18 9.12 19.18 11.73
N TRP A 19 8.28 19.38 10.72
CA TRP A 19 6.92 18.86 10.71
C TRP A 19 6.85 17.36 10.46
N LEU A 20 7.70 16.82 9.57
CA LEU A 20 7.84 15.38 9.34
C LEU A 20 8.18 14.66 10.65
N LEU A 21 9.18 15.14 11.40
CA LEU A 21 9.58 14.56 12.69
C LEU A 21 8.47 14.67 13.74
N LYS A 22 7.78 15.81 13.84
CA LYS A 22 6.62 15.96 14.75
C LYS A 22 5.49 14.99 14.40
N GLY A 23 5.16 14.89 13.11
CA GLY A 23 4.15 13.97 12.61
C GLY A 23 4.51 12.52 12.90
N LEU A 24 5.76 12.11 12.66
CA LEU A 24 6.29 10.78 12.96
C LEU A 24 6.10 10.43 14.45
N LEU A 25 6.53 11.32 15.34
CA LEU A 25 6.44 11.11 16.80
C LEU A 25 4.98 11.02 17.28
N ILE A 26 4.10 11.88 16.77
CA ILE A 26 2.66 11.86 17.09
C ILE A 26 2.02 10.57 16.57
N GLY A 27 2.29 10.19 15.32
CA GLY A 27 1.75 8.97 14.72
C GLY A 27 2.23 7.69 15.42
N ALA A 28 3.50 7.63 15.81
CA ALA A 28 4.06 6.56 16.62
C ALA A 28 3.40 6.49 18.00
N ALA A 29 3.22 7.62 18.69
CA ALA A 29 2.60 7.66 20.01
C ALA A 29 1.11 7.22 19.99
N ILE A 30 0.35 7.66 18.99
CA ILE A 30 -1.04 7.23 18.78
C ILE A 30 -1.08 5.71 18.52
N ALA A 31 -0.17 5.19 17.71
CA ALA A 31 -0.07 3.76 17.43
C ALA A 31 0.31 2.93 18.67
N VAL A 32 1.25 3.40 19.49
CA VAL A 32 1.60 2.76 20.78
C VAL A 32 0.38 2.70 21.71
N ALA A 33 -0.40 3.78 21.80
CA ALA A 33 -1.65 3.78 22.58
C ALA A 33 -2.66 2.77 22.01
N GLY A 34 -2.80 2.69 20.68
CA GLY A 34 -3.64 1.68 20.01
C GLY A 34 -3.20 0.23 20.31
N VAL A 35 -1.89 -0.05 20.27
CA VAL A 35 -1.32 -1.35 20.66
C VAL A 35 -1.69 -1.70 22.11
N ALA A 36 -1.53 -0.76 23.04
CA ALA A 36 -1.85 -0.97 24.45
C ALA A 36 -3.36 -1.20 24.71
N ILE A 37 -4.24 -0.56 23.94
CA ILE A 37 -5.70 -0.72 24.03
C ILE A 37 -6.17 -2.06 23.46
N VAL A 38 -5.62 -2.47 22.31
CA VAL A 38 -6.04 -3.70 21.61
C VAL A 38 -5.31 -4.94 22.14
N GLY A 39 -4.23 -4.76 22.89
CA GLY A 39 -3.44 -5.87 23.46
C GLY A 39 -2.60 -6.61 22.40
N THR A 40 -2.21 -5.93 21.31
CA THR A 40 -1.38 -6.57 20.27
C THR A 40 0.05 -6.76 20.75
N GLY A 41 0.65 -7.90 20.41
CA GLY A 41 2.00 -8.28 20.83
C GLY A 41 2.95 -8.55 19.66
N GLY A 42 4.22 -8.74 19.98
CA GLY A 42 5.25 -9.19 19.03
C GLY A 42 5.37 -8.34 17.77
N LEU A 43 5.52 -9.01 16.62
CA LEU A 43 5.73 -8.35 15.33
C LEU A 43 4.56 -7.46 14.90
N ALA A 44 3.32 -7.82 15.26
CA ALA A 44 2.13 -7.02 14.95
C ALA A 44 2.15 -5.67 15.68
N ALA A 45 2.56 -5.65 16.96
CA ALA A 45 2.73 -4.40 17.71
C ALA A 45 3.77 -3.47 17.06
N VAL A 46 4.91 -4.03 16.66
CA VAL A 46 5.97 -3.28 15.95
C VAL A 46 5.45 -2.71 14.63
N ALA A 47 4.69 -3.48 13.86
CA ALA A 47 4.11 -3.02 12.60
C ALA A 47 3.02 -1.95 12.78
N VAL A 48 2.19 -2.03 13.83
CA VAL A 48 1.23 -0.94 14.13
C VAL A 48 1.98 0.36 14.42
N VAL A 49 3.05 0.32 15.22
CA VAL A 49 3.88 1.51 15.53
C VAL A 49 4.61 2.01 14.28
N GLY A 50 5.17 1.12 13.45
CA GLY A 50 5.82 1.47 12.19
C GLY A 50 4.88 2.14 11.19
N ALA A 51 3.66 1.58 11.00
CA ALA A 51 2.63 2.16 10.17
C ALA A 51 2.20 3.54 10.67
N GLY A 52 1.96 3.68 11.98
CA GLY A 52 1.62 4.96 12.61
C GLY A 52 2.70 6.01 12.45
N ALA A 53 3.97 5.63 12.65
CA ALA A 53 5.13 6.51 12.46
C ALA A 53 5.26 6.98 11.00
N ALA A 54 5.15 6.06 10.03
CA ALA A 54 5.26 6.39 8.60
C ALA A 54 4.09 7.27 8.11
N MET A 55 2.86 6.93 8.49
CA MET A 55 1.65 7.74 8.19
C MET A 55 1.75 9.13 8.84
N GLY A 56 2.17 9.18 10.10
CA GLY A 56 2.38 10.43 10.83
C GLY A 56 3.43 11.30 10.16
N ALA A 57 4.56 10.72 9.73
CA ALA A 57 5.63 11.44 9.03
C ALA A 57 5.13 12.09 7.73
N GLY A 58 4.45 11.33 6.88
CA GLY A 58 3.90 11.83 5.61
C GLY A 58 2.82 12.90 5.80
N LEU A 59 1.96 12.75 6.82
CA LEU A 59 1.02 13.80 7.21
C LEU A 59 1.72 15.06 7.70
N GLY A 60 2.70 14.92 8.60
CA GLY A 60 3.49 16.03 9.11
C GLY A 60 4.16 16.82 7.97
N GLU A 61 4.85 16.12 7.09
CA GLU A 61 5.42 16.71 5.87
C GLU A 61 4.37 17.49 5.05
N ALA A 62 3.20 16.90 4.77
CA ALA A 62 2.12 17.59 4.06
C ALA A 62 1.67 18.87 4.79
N MET A 63 1.58 18.86 6.12
CA MET A 63 1.22 20.05 6.92
C MET A 63 2.21 21.20 6.73
N SER A 64 3.50 20.93 6.48
CA SER A 64 4.52 21.99 6.29
C SER A 64 4.29 22.87 5.04
N THR A 65 3.51 22.36 4.09
CA THR A 65 3.17 23.03 2.83
C THR A 65 1.93 23.92 2.93
N MET A 66 1.19 23.85 4.04
CA MET A 66 -0.03 24.63 4.30
C MET A 66 0.28 26.11 4.57
N SER A 67 -0.68 27.00 4.30
CA SER A 67 -0.51 28.45 4.51
C SER A 67 -0.27 28.85 5.97
N PHE A 68 -0.84 28.11 6.92
CA PHE A 68 -0.63 28.36 8.36
C PHE A 68 0.76 27.92 8.85
N ALA A 69 1.49 27.10 8.09
CA ALA A 69 2.80 26.58 8.50
C ALA A 69 3.87 27.67 8.28
N ALA A 70 4.21 28.37 9.37
CA ALA A 70 5.22 29.42 9.38
C ALA A 70 6.52 28.96 8.70
N LYS A 71 6.94 29.70 7.68
CA LYS A 71 8.13 29.38 6.88
C LYS A 71 9.40 29.61 7.68
N GLU A 72 10.39 28.74 7.47
CA GLU A 72 11.72 28.90 8.04
C GLU A 72 12.44 30.00 7.27
N VAL A 73 12.76 31.12 7.92
CA VAL A 73 13.46 32.24 7.26
C VAL A 73 14.90 31.83 6.96
N THR A 74 15.26 31.79 5.68
CA THR A 74 16.56 31.32 5.19
C THR A 74 17.32 32.39 4.43
N GLY A 75 16.82 33.62 4.37
CA GLY A 75 17.50 34.72 3.71
C GLY A 75 16.58 35.90 3.41
N ALA A 76 16.95 36.72 2.43
CA ALA A 76 16.19 37.89 2.02
C ALA A 76 16.42 38.24 0.54
N ILE A 77 15.56 39.13 0.01
CA ILE A 77 15.80 39.83 -1.26
C ILE A 77 17.00 40.76 -1.05
N ALA A 78 18.12 40.52 -1.74
CA ALA A 78 19.44 40.97 -1.23
C ALA A 78 20.30 41.76 -2.22
N MET A 79 20.12 41.63 -3.53
CA MET A 79 21.02 42.27 -4.51
C MET A 79 20.46 43.48 -5.22
N SER A 80 19.18 43.43 -5.59
CA SER A 80 18.55 44.39 -6.49
C SER A 80 17.08 44.59 -6.16
N GLY A 81 16.60 45.78 -6.54
CA GLY A 81 15.20 46.20 -6.51
C GLY A 81 15.01 47.27 -7.57
N SER A 82 13.79 47.80 -7.70
CA SER A 82 13.52 48.95 -8.57
C SER A 82 14.36 50.18 -8.17
N SER A 83 14.95 50.84 -9.16
CA SER A 83 15.75 52.06 -8.97
C SER A 83 14.92 53.33 -8.79
N ASN A 84 13.62 53.28 -9.07
CA ASN A 84 12.74 54.47 -9.04
C ASN A 84 11.32 54.21 -8.48
N VAL A 85 10.92 52.96 -8.23
CA VAL A 85 9.67 52.63 -7.54
C VAL A 85 9.99 52.11 -6.14
N PHE A 86 9.56 52.87 -5.13
CA PHE A 86 9.79 52.56 -3.73
C PHE A 86 8.48 52.27 -3.01
N VAL A 87 8.48 51.27 -2.14
CA VAL A 87 7.36 50.95 -1.26
C VAL A 87 7.85 51.10 0.18
N ASN A 88 7.27 52.05 0.92
CA ASN A 88 7.74 52.45 2.26
C ASN A 88 9.25 52.74 2.31
N ASN A 89 9.76 53.53 1.35
CA ASN A 89 11.17 53.92 1.21
C ASN A 89 12.17 52.79 0.92
N LEU A 90 11.71 51.56 0.67
CA LEU A 90 12.55 50.46 0.19
C LEU A 90 12.26 50.20 -1.29
N ALA A 91 13.28 49.83 -2.07
CA ALA A 91 13.14 49.51 -3.48
C ALA A 91 12.14 48.37 -3.68
N ALA A 92 11.14 48.54 -4.55
CA ALA A 92 10.14 47.52 -4.83
C ALA A 92 10.77 46.31 -5.56
N ALA A 93 10.43 45.10 -5.14
CA ALA A 93 10.98 43.88 -5.72
C ALA A 93 10.20 43.40 -6.96
N ARG A 94 10.91 42.73 -7.87
CA ARG A 94 10.41 42.30 -9.19
C ARG A 94 10.87 40.87 -9.51
N ALA A 95 10.01 40.11 -10.16
CA ALA A 95 10.39 38.81 -10.70
C ALA A 95 11.45 38.94 -11.81
N HIS A 96 12.19 37.86 -12.10
CA HIS A 96 13.25 37.70 -13.11
C HIS A 96 14.52 38.53 -12.91
N VAL A 97 14.42 39.78 -12.45
CA VAL A 97 15.56 40.71 -12.35
C VAL A 97 16.10 40.88 -10.93
N ASP A 98 15.25 40.71 -9.90
CA ASP A 98 15.68 40.89 -8.51
C ASP A 98 16.06 39.55 -7.86
N MET A 99 17.22 39.55 -7.21
CA MET A 99 17.86 38.33 -6.71
C MET A 99 17.84 38.25 -5.18
N VAL A 100 17.59 37.03 -4.69
CA VAL A 100 17.59 36.68 -3.27
C VAL A 100 18.89 35.97 -2.89
N ALA A 101 19.33 36.17 -1.65
CA ALA A 101 20.34 35.34 -1.02
C ALA A 101 19.63 34.29 -0.15
N CYS A 102 20.02 33.01 -0.24
CA CYS A 102 19.48 31.93 0.56
C CYS A 102 20.60 31.13 1.23
N SER A 103 20.52 30.90 2.54
CA SER A 103 21.53 30.15 3.30
C SER A 103 21.58 28.65 2.97
N LYS A 104 20.52 28.11 2.35
CA LYS A 104 20.40 26.68 1.99
C LYS A 104 20.87 26.35 0.57
N HIS A 105 21.12 27.36 -0.28
CA HIS A 105 21.39 27.17 -1.71
C HIS A 105 22.49 28.12 -2.21
N PRO A 106 23.41 27.67 -3.08
CA PRO A 106 24.50 28.51 -3.55
C PRO A 106 24.03 29.58 -4.54
N GLY A 107 24.68 30.75 -4.48
CA GLY A 107 24.56 31.81 -5.47
C GLY A 107 23.32 32.72 -5.32
N PRO A 108 23.23 33.74 -6.18
CA PRO A 108 22.06 34.60 -6.26
C PRO A 108 20.94 33.90 -7.03
N ILE A 109 19.74 33.89 -6.45
CA ILE A 109 18.59 33.14 -6.96
C ILE A 109 17.51 34.14 -7.39
N PRO A 110 16.95 34.07 -8.60
CA PRO A 110 15.94 35.03 -9.03
C PRO A 110 14.64 34.85 -8.24
N ILE A 111 13.90 35.93 -8.04
CA ILE A 111 12.46 35.85 -7.76
C ILE A 111 11.79 35.33 -9.04
N ALA A 112 11.15 34.17 -8.98
CA ALA A 112 10.68 33.41 -10.14
C ALA A 112 9.19 33.58 -10.43
N THR A 113 8.41 34.21 -9.54
CA THR A 113 7.02 34.60 -9.80
C THR A 113 6.72 36.04 -9.37
N GLY A 114 5.69 36.63 -9.96
CA GLY A 114 5.18 37.95 -9.59
C GLY A 114 3.75 38.17 -10.07
N SER A 115 3.25 39.40 -9.97
CA SER A 115 1.94 39.78 -10.53
C SER A 115 1.92 39.72 -12.05
N GLY A 116 1.00 38.96 -12.62
CA GLY A 116 0.71 38.93 -14.06
C GLY A 116 -0.09 40.12 -14.58
N GLN A 117 -0.34 41.15 -13.76
CA GLN A 117 -1.06 42.37 -14.17
C GLN A 117 -0.36 43.66 -13.73
N VAL A 118 0.47 43.63 -12.69
CA VAL A 118 1.19 44.80 -12.18
C VAL A 118 2.68 44.65 -12.46
N TYR A 119 3.23 45.59 -13.23
CA TYR A 119 4.62 45.57 -13.67
C TYR A 119 5.37 46.79 -13.11
N ILE A 120 6.58 46.56 -12.63
CA ILE A 120 7.49 47.60 -12.14
C ILE A 120 8.76 47.54 -13.00
N ASN A 121 9.06 48.65 -13.69
CA ASN A 121 10.10 48.72 -14.73
C ASN A 121 9.98 47.64 -15.82
N GLY A 122 8.75 47.28 -16.22
CA GLY A 122 8.48 46.24 -17.23
C GLY A 122 8.50 44.81 -16.69
N MET A 123 8.86 44.59 -15.43
CA MET A 123 8.97 43.26 -14.82
C MET A 123 7.81 42.99 -13.86
N PRO A 124 7.26 41.76 -13.76
CA PRO A 124 6.20 41.42 -12.81
C PRO A 124 6.55 41.82 -11.37
N ALA A 125 5.67 42.56 -10.71
CA ALA A 125 5.91 43.02 -9.34
C ALA A 125 5.83 41.84 -8.34
N ALA A 126 6.86 41.69 -7.50
CA ALA A 126 6.94 40.61 -6.51
C ALA A 126 6.17 40.95 -5.22
N ARG A 127 5.64 39.92 -4.57
CA ARG A 127 4.69 40.04 -3.46
C ARG A 127 4.97 38.96 -2.40
N VAL A 128 4.34 39.08 -1.24
CA VAL A 128 4.26 37.96 -0.29
C VAL A 128 3.64 36.73 -0.99
N ASP A 129 4.16 35.55 -0.66
CA ASP A 129 3.86 34.24 -1.26
C ASP A 129 4.38 34.02 -2.71
N ASP A 130 4.95 35.02 -3.39
CA ASP A 130 5.66 34.78 -4.64
C ASP A 130 6.94 33.96 -4.41
N LYS A 131 7.24 33.06 -5.35
CA LYS A 131 8.31 32.05 -5.25
C LYS A 131 9.62 32.55 -5.86
N THR A 132 10.72 32.04 -5.34
CA THR A 132 12.07 32.19 -5.90
C THR A 132 12.48 30.94 -6.68
N GLY A 133 13.57 31.02 -7.44
CA GLY A 133 14.10 29.89 -8.23
C GLY A 133 14.51 28.66 -7.41
N CYS A 134 14.59 28.75 -6.08
CA CYS A 134 14.80 27.61 -5.17
C CYS A 134 13.52 27.13 -4.46
N SER A 135 12.35 27.59 -4.88
CA SER A 135 11.03 27.37 -4.24
C SER A 135 10.80 28.02 -2.86
N ALA A 136 11.77 28.74 -2.28
CA ALA A 136 11.49 29.60 -1.13
C ALA A 136 10.46 30.68 -1.52
N VAL A 137 9.59 31.06 -0.58
CA VAL A 137 8.60 32.13 -0.78
C VAL A 137 9.00 33.40 -0.04
N ILE A 138 8.55 34.55 -0.52
CA ILE A 138 8.67 35.81 0.20
C ILE A 138 7.69 35.81 1.37
N THR A 139 8.21 35.92 2.60
CA THR A 139 7.44 35.65 3.85
C THR A 139 6.87 36.91 4.50
N LYS A 140 7.30 38.09 4.06
CA LYS A 140 6.87 39.40 4.57
C LYS A 140 6.99 40.45 3.49
N GLY A 141 6.21 41.52 3.60
CA GLY A 141 6.21 42.64 2.66
C GLY A 141 5.79 43.94 3.36
N SER A 142 5.32 44.90 2.56
CA SER A 142 4.71 46.14 3.05
C SER A 142 3.53 45.89 3.99
N GLY A 143 3.42 46.72 5.04
CA GLY A 143 2.27 46.69 5.95
C GLY A 143 1.01 47.39 5.42
N ASN A 144 1.10 48.13 4.30
CA ASN A 144 -0.01 48.95 3.79
C ASN A 144 -0.10 49.07 2.26
N VAL A 145 0.85 48.52 1.50
CA VAL A 145 0.80 48.47 0.03
C VAL A 145 0.60 47.02 -0.43
N TYR A 146 -0.46 46.81 -1.20
CA TYR A 146 -0.87 45.49 -1.69
C TYR A 146 -0.93 45.50 -3.22
N ILE A 147 -0.55 44.39 -3.84
CA ILE A 147 -0.46 44.27 -5.30
C ILE A 147 -1.39 43.14 -5.77
N GLY A 148 -2.32 43.48 -6.65
CA GLY A 148 -3.29 42.54 -7.22
C GLY A 148 -2.73 41.70 -8.37
N GLY A 149 -3.64 41.15 -9.17
CA GLY A 149 -3.34 40.29 -10.32
C GLY A 149 -3.11 38.83 -9.95
N GLY A 150 -3.32 37.94 -10.92
CA GLY A 150 -2.90 36.54 -10.82
C GLY A 150 -1.37 36.41 -10.75
N THR A 151 -0.87 35.20 -10.49
CA THR A 151 0.57 34.94 -10.45
C THR A 151 1.09 34.55 -11.84
N ALA A 152 2.14 35.21 -12.30
CA ALA A 152 2.89 34.84 -13.49
C ALA A 152 4.26 34.27 -13.07
N GLN A 153 4.67 33.16 -13.68
CA GLN A 153 6.01 32.59 -13.52
C GLN A 153 6.92 33.13 -14.62
N THR A 154 8.10 33.63 -14.24
CA THR A 154 9.10 34.18 -15.15
C THR A 154 10.32 33.27 -15.32
N ASP A 155 10.63 32.45 -14.31
CA ASP A 155 11.86 31.67 -14.25
C ASP A 155 11.60 30.24 -13.78
N THR A 156 12.58 29.35 -13.99
CA THR A 156 12.51 27.97 -13.51
C THR A 156 12.51 27.92 -11.99
N ILE A 157 11.51 27.26 -11.42
CA ILE A 157 11.38 27.00 -9.99
C ILE A 157 11.87 25.58 -9.72
N ASN A 158 13.03 25.44 -9.08
CA ASN A 158 13.54 24.13 -8.66
C ASN A 158 12.76 23.67 -7.41
N PRO A 159 12.25 22.42 -7.37
CA PRO A 159 11.44 21.93 -6.25
C PRO A 159 12.22 21.86 -4.93
N GLU A 160 11.55 22.08 -3.80
CA GLU A 160 12.14 21.98 -2.46
C GLU A 160 12.60 20.54 -2.15
N ASN A 161 13.90 20.26 -2.20
CA ASN A 161 14.49 18.99 -1.76
C ASN A 161 14.98 19.08 -0.31
N LEU A 162 14.05 19.35 0.61
CA LEU A 162 14.33 19.59 2.03
C LEU A 162 14.35 18.32 2.88
N VAL A 163 13.80 17.23 2.34
CA VAL A 163 13.82 15.88 2.94
C VAL A 163 14.65 14.98 2.03
N PRO A 164 15.80 14.46 2.47
CA PRO A 164 16.65 13.62 1.63
C PRO A 164 15.90 12.37 1.13
N GLY A 165 16.08 11.99 -0.14
CA GLY A 165 15.38 10.85 -0.75
C GLY A 165 15.49 9.52 0.01
N TRP A 166 16.60 9.30 0.72
CA TRP A 166 16.76 8.11 1.58
C TRP A 166 15.81 8.11 2.78
N VAL A 167 15.40 9.27 3.29
CA VAL A 167 14.41 9.38 4.38
C VAL A 167 13.04 8.95 3.87
N HIS A 168 12.61 9.46 2.71
CA HIS A 168 11.37 9.03 2.06
C HIS A 168 11.36 7.53 1.74
N ALA A 169 12.46 7.01 1.17
CA ALA A 169 12.59 5.57 0.91
C ALA A 169 12.50 4.75 2.22
N SER A 170 13.12 5.22 3.30
CA SER A 170 13.05 4.57 4.62
C SER A 170 11.63 4.56 5.18
N LEU A 171 10.92 5.70 5.12
CA LEU A 171 9.52 5.81 5.55
C LEU A 171 8.58 4.94 4.69
N LEU A 172 8.81 4.86 3.38
CA LEU A 172 8.07 3.99 2.48
C LEU A 172 8.30 2.50 2.80
N VAL A 173 9.55 2.09 3.03
CA VAL A 173 9.89 0.71 3.44
C VAL A 173 9.26 0.36 4.78
N VAL A 174 9.31 1.26 5.76
CA VAL A 174 8.64 1.05 7.07
C VAL A 174 7.12 0.96 6.91
N GLY A 175 6.50 1.86 6.14
CA GLY A 175 5.06 1.88 5.92
C GLY A 175 4.55 0.65 5.16
N VAL A 176 5.19 0.30 4.04
CA VAL A 176 4.84 -0.88 3.23
C VAL A 176 5.16 -2.18 3.97
N GLY A 177 6.33 -2.28 4.61
CA GLY A 177 6.68 -3.45 5.44
C GLY A 177 5.69 -3.67 6.58
N SER A 178 5.28 -2.59 7.25
CA SER A 178 4.23 -2.65 8.27
C SER A 178 2.87 -3.08 7.69
N ALA A 179 2.48 -2.54 6.53
CA ALA A 179 1.25 -2.95 5.85
C ALA A 179 1.27 -4.42 5.41
N ILE A 180 2.43 -4.95 4.98
CA ILE A 180 2.62 -6.37 4.65
C ILE A 180 2.45 -7.24 5.88
N VAL A 181 3.04 -6.87 7.02
CA VAL A 181 2.87 -7.61 8.29
C VAL A 181 1.41 -7.60 8.77
N LEU A 182 0.69 -6.48 8.59
CA LEU A 182 -0.67 -6.32 9.11
C LEU A 182 -1.77 -6.86 8.18
N ALA A 183 -1.56 -6.87 6.86
CA ALA A 183 -2.60 -7.17 5.87
C ALA A 183 -2.13 -8.01 4.67
N GLY A 184 -0.86 -8.39 4.61
CA GLY A 184 -0.29 -9.16 3.50
C GLY A 184 0.04 -8.32 2.24
N PRO A 185 0.85 -8.87 1.32
CA PRO A 185 1.46 -8.09 0.23
C PRO A 185 0.46 -7.58 -0.82
N VAL A 186 -0.55 -8.37 -1.18
CA VAL A 186 -1.55 -7.95 -2.19
C VAL A 186 -2.35 -6.74 -1.69
N ILE A 187 -2.79 -6.77 -0.42
CA ILE A 187 -3.56 -5.68 0.18
C ILE A 187 -2.67 -4.44 0.39
N ALA A 188 -1.42 -4.62 0.82
CA ALA A 188 -0.46 -3.52 0.97
C ALA A 188 -0.19 -2.80 -0.37
N VAL A 189 0.03 -3.55 -1.46
CA VAL A 189 0.25 -2.98 -2.80
C VAL A 189 -1.02 -2.29 -3.33
N GLY A 190 -2.18 -2.94 -3.22
CA GLY A 190 -3.45 -2.34 -3.64
C GLY A 190 -3.78 -1.06 -2.85
N GLY A 191 -3.47 -1.05 -1.55
CA GLY A 191 -3.58 0.14 -0.70
C GLY A 191 -2.64 1.26 -1.12
N LEU A 192 -1.37 0.96 -1.45
CA LEU A 192 -0.42 1.96 -1.92
C LEU A 192 -0.84 2.57 -3.27
N VAL A 193 -1.20 1.73 -4.25
CA VAL A 193 -1.66 2.16 -5.58
C VAL A 193 -2.96 2.98 -5.46
N GLY A 194 -3.90 2.50 -4.65
CA GLY A 194 -5.13 3.21 -4.35
C GLY A 194 -4.89 4.57 -3.70
N ALA A 195 -3.95 4.66 -2.75
CA ALA A 195 -3.62 5.92 -2.09
C ALA A 195 -2.98 6.94 -3.04
N PHE A 196 -2.10 6.49 -3.94
CA PHE A 196 -1.52 7.35 -4.97
C PHE A 196 -2.58 7.87 -5.94
N ALA A 197 -3.41 6.98 -6.50
CA ALA A 197 -4.49 7.35 -7.42
C ALA A 197 -5.54 8.25 -6.76
N GLY A 198 -5.92 7.94 -5.52
CA GLY A 198 -6.83 8.73 -4.71
C GLY A 198 -6.27 10.11 -4.36
N GLY A 199 -4.97 10.21 -4.10
CA GLY A 199 -4.27 11.48 -3.89
C GLY A 199 -4.33 12.41 -5.10
N ILE A 200 -4.06 11.86 -6.29
CA ILE A 200 -4.20 12.59 -7.56
C ILE A 200 -5.65 13.01 -7.81
N GLY A 201 -6.61 12.08 -7.67
CA GLY A 201 -8.04 12.37 -7.87
C GLY A 201 -8.58 13.42 -6.89
N GLY A 202 -8.23 13.30 -5.62
CA GLY A 202 -8.56 14.27 -4.58
C GLY A 202 -7.92 15.64 -4.82
N GLY A 203 -6.67 15.67 -5.26
CA GLY A 203 -5.99 16.91 -5.66
C GLY A 203 -6.62 17.58 -6.89
N TRP A 204 -7.10 16.80 -7.86
CA TRP A 204 -7.80 17.33 -9.03
C TRP A 204 -9.17 17.93 -8.67
N VAL A 205 -10.00 17.19 -7.92
CA VAL A 205 -11.29 17.69 -7.42
C VAL A 205 -11.10 18.93 -6.54
N GLY A 206 -10.15 18.86 -5.60
CA GLY A 206 -9.85 19.95 -4.69
C GLY A 206 -9.32 21.20 -5.39
N GLY A 207 -8.49 21.07 -6.43
CA GLY A 207 -8.03 22.19 -7.24
C GLY A 207 -9.19 22.89 -7.96
N LYS A 208 -10.16 22.11 -8.46
CA LYS A 208 -11.37 22.66 -9.10
C LYS A 208 -12.35 23.31 -8.12
N MET A 209 -12.46 22.82 -6.89
CA MET A 209 -13.39 23.36 -5.89
C MET A 209 -12.84 24.51 -5.05
N PHE A 210 -11.54 24.49 -4.72
CA PHE A 210 -10.91 25.42 -3.78
C PHE A 210 -9.82 26.30 -4.44
N GLY A 211 -9.52 26.06 -5.72
CA GLY A 211 -8.45 26.74 -6.46
C GLY A 211 -7.13 25.98 -6.41
N GLU A 212 -6.34 26.08 -7.48
CA GLU A 212 -5.00 25.46 -7.56
C GLU A 212 -4.03 26.08 -6.53
N GLY A 213 -3.23 25.24 -5.88
CA GLY A 213 -2.30 25.62 -4.82
C GLY A 213 -2.94 25.89 -3.45
N SER A 214 -4.27 25.91 -3.36
CA SER A 214 -5.00 26.16 -2.11
C SER A 214 -4.80 25.06 -1.06
N ASP A 215 -4.96 25.41 0.22
CA ASP A 215 -4.94 24.40 1.29
C ASP A 215 -6.14 23.44 1.18
N GLY A 216 -7.27 23.88 0.64
CA GLY A 216 -8.41 23.02 0.33
C GLY A 216 -8.07 21.93 -0.70
N GLN A 217 -7.27 22.25 -1.72
CA GLN A 217 -6.73 21.27 -2.65
C GLN A 217 -5.83 20.25 -1.95
N LYS A 218 -4.90 20.71 -1.10
CA LYS A 218 -3.96 19.84 -0.37
C LYS A 218 -4.71 18.88 0.56
N TRP A 219 -5.70 19.38 1.31
CA TRP A 219 -6.57 18.55 2.14
C TRP A 219 -7.40 17.55 1.33
N SER A 220 -7.90 17.95 0.16
CA SER A 220 -8.64 17.04 -0.73
C SER A 220 -7.74 15.93 -1.27
N ALA A 221 -6.47 16.21 -1.56
CA ALA A 221 -5.48 15.20 -1.94
C ALA A 221 -5.19 14.23 -0.77
N ILE A 222 -5.01 14.74 0.46
CA ILE A 222 -4.81 13.90 1.65
C ILE A 222 -6.03 12.99 1.88
N ALA A 223 -7.25 13.56 1.91
CA ALA A 223 -8.49 12.79 2.09
C ALA A 223 -8.70 11.76 0.96
N GLY A 224 -8.42 12.16 -0.27
CA GLY A 224 -8.44 11.28 -1.44
C GLY A 224 -7.44 10.13 -1.31
N SER A 225 -6.24 10.36 -0.77
CA SER A 225 -5.26 9.29 -0.56
C SER A 225 -5.69 8.26 0.50
N PHE A 226 -6.35 8.68 1.59
CA PHE A 226 -6.92 7.73 2.55
C PHE A 226 -8.08 6.92 1.97
N LEU A 227 -9.03 7.60 1.31
CA LEU A 227 -10.18 6.93 0.68
C LEU A 227 -9.73 5.98 -0.42
N GLY A 228 -8.85 6.45 -1.30
CA GLY A 228 -8.26 5.66 -2.37
C GLY A 228 -7.45 4.48 -1.82
N GLY A 229 -6.68 4.67 -0.74
CA GLY A 229 -5.94 3.58 -0.11
C GLY A 229 -6.85 2.51 0.49
N TYR A 230 -7.92 2.90 1.17
CA TYR A 230 -8.93 1.97 1.67
C TYR A 230 -9.66 1.21 0.55
N LEU A 231 -10.08 1.92 -0.50
CA LEU A 231 -10.76 1.31 -1.66
C LEU A 231 -9.81 0.41 -2.47
N GLY A 232 -8.56 0.83 -2.66
CA GLY A 232 -7.52 0.05 -3.34
C GLY A 232 -7.15 -1.21 -2.56
N ALA A 233 -7.02 -1.13 -1.24
CA ALA A 233 -6.83 -2.28 -0.36
C ALA A 233 -8.01 -3.27 -0.46
N LYS A 234 -9.26 -2.79 -0.48
CA LYS A 234 -10.46 -3.64 -0.65
C LYS A 234 -10.62 -4.21 -2.06
N ALA A 235 -10.24 -3.47 -3.08
CA ALA A 235 -10.29 -3.93 -4.47
C ALA A 235 -9.10 -4.83 -4.84
N ALA A 236 -8.01 -4.81 -4.06
CA ALA A 236 -6.76 -5.50 -4.38
C ALA A 236 -6.95 -6.98 -4.76
N PRO A 237 -7.73 -7.80 -4.03
CA PRO A 237 -7.93 -9.21 -4.40
C PRO A 237 -8.61 -9.36 -5.77
N GLY A 238 -9.74 -8.69 -5.99
CA GLY A 238 -10.48 -8.79 -7.25
C GLY A 238 -9.79 -8.13 -8.45
N ALA A 239 -9.02 -7.06 -8.22
CA ALA A 239 -8.21 -6.41 -9.25
C ALA A 239 -6.99 -7.27 -9.64
N TRP A 240 -6.39 -7.97 -8.67
CA TRP A 240 -5.31 -8.93 -8.90
C TRP A 240 -5.82 -10.16 -9.66
N GLU A 241 -6.97 -10.72 -9.26
CA GLU A 241 -7.68 -11.78 -10.00
C GLU A 241 -8.05 -11.36 -11.43
N PHE A 242 -8.49 -10.11 -11.64
CA PHE A 242 -8.76 -9.58 -12.97
C PHE A 242 -7.48 -9.39 -13.79
N ALA A 243 -6.40 -8.86 -13.20
CA ALA A 243 -5.12 -8.68 -13.89
C ALA A 243 -4.52 -10.02 -14.35
N GLN A 244 -4.63 -11.08 -13.53
CA GLN A 244 -4.25 -12.45 -13.91
C GLN A 244 -5.09 -13.04 -15.07
N ARG A 245 -6.22 -12.41 -15.41
CA ARG A 245 -7.07 -12.77 -16.56
C ARG A 245 -6.79 -11.93 -17.81
N VAL A 246 -6.11 -10.79 -17.71
CA VAL A 246 -5.73 -9.99 -18.88
C VAL A 246 -4.51 -10.62 -19.56
N GLN A 247 -4.64 -10.98 -20.83
CA GLN A 247 -3.52 -11.41 -21.66
C GLN A 247 -3.28 -10.39 -22.77
N VAL A 248 -2.03 -9.95 -22.93
CA VAL A 248 -1.60 -9.07 -24.01
C VAL A 248 -0.70 -9.86 -24.94
N SER A 249 -1.14 -10.07 -26.17
CA SER A 249 -0.35 -10.73 -27.22
C SER A 249 0.12 -9.69 -28.24
N VAL A 250 1.39 -9.79 -28.62
CA VAL A 250 2.03 -8.96 -29.64
C VAL A 250 2.73 -9.91 -30.61
N GLU A 251 2.36 -9.85 -31.89
CA GLU A 251 2.93 -10.73 -32.92
C GLU A 251 4.39 -10.30 -33.23
N PRO A 252 5.38 -11.22 -33.12
CA PRO A 252 6.77 -10.89 -33.43
C PRO A 252 6.97 -10.62 -34.93
N GLY A 253 7.64 -9.51 -35.27
CA GLY A 253 8.14 -9.23 -36.63
C GLY A 253 7.55 -8.02 -37.36
N THR A 254 6.51 -7.36 -36.82
CA THR A 254 5.82 -6.24 -37.49
C THR A 254 5.70 -4.98 -36.63
N LEU A 255 6.81 -4.28 -36.37
CA LEU A 255 6.79 -2.95 -35.75
C LEU A 255 6.26 -1.86 -36.71
N GLY A 256 4.94 -1.88 -36.96
CA GLY A 256 4.21 -0.80 -37.61
C GLY A 256 3.79 0.26 -36.60
N MET A 257 4.01 1.54 -36.92
CA MET A 257 3.85 2.69 -35.99
C MET A 257 2.41 2.99 -35.53
N ASN A 258 1.42 2.15 -35.86
CA ASN A 258 -0.01 2.41 -35.68
C ASN A 258 -0.68 1.51 -34.62
N GLY A 259 0.06 0.63 -33.93
CA GLY A 259 -0.45 -0.15 -32.79
C GLY A 259 -1.53 -1.22 -33.08
N GLY A 260 -1.84 -1.49 -34.35
CA GLY A 260 -2.91 -2.43 -34.76
C GLY A 260 -2.64 -3.92 -34.48
N ASN A 261 -1.49 -4.24 -33.87
CA ASN A 261 -0.94 -5.57 -33.65
C ASN A 261 -0.75 -5.92 -32.16
N VAL A 262 -1.34 -5.14 -31.26
CA VAL A 262 -1.53 -5.51 -29.84
C VAL A 262 -2.94 -6.06 -29.67
N ARG A 263 -3.08 -7.34 -29.30
CA ARG A 263 -4.38 -7.94 -28.96
C ARG A 263 -4.47 -8.20 -27.46
N VAL A 264 -5.41 -7.52 -26.81
CA VAL A 264 -5.75 -7.73 -25.40
C VAL A 264 -6.96 -8.66 -25.33
N SER A 265 -6.86 -9.76 -24.59
CA SER A 265 -7.95 -10.70 -24.34
C SER A 265 -8.13 -10.98 -22.85
N LEU A 266 -9.35 -11.38 -22.47
CA LEU A 266 -9.71 -11.73 -21.10
C LEU A 266 -9.94 -13.23 -20.98
N ARG A 267 -9.23 -13.90 -20.06
CA ARG A 267 -9.53 -15.30 -19.70
C ARG A 267 -10.97 -15.41 -19.17
N PRO A 268 -11.77 -16.37 -19.68
CA PRO A 268 -13.05 -16.72 -19.08
C PRO A 268 -12.89 -17.15 -17.61
N PRO A 269 -13.94 -17.01 -16.78
CA PRO A 269 -13.98 -17.67 -15.47
C PRO A 269 -13.84 -19.20 -15.62
N ALA A 270 -13.32 -19.85 -14.58
CA ALA A 270 -12.96 -21.28 -14.59
C ALA A 270 -14.19 -22.22 -14.53
N THR A 271 -15.03 -22.22 -15.57
CA THR A 271 -16.22 -23.10 -15.71
C THR A 271 -16.49 -23.59 -17.14
N ALA A 272 -15.69 -23.26 -18.15
CA ALA A 272 -15.85 -23.74 -19.53
C ALA A 272 -14.60 -24.52 -20.01
N ALA A 273 -14.85 -25.64 -20.69
CA ALA A 273 -13.94 -26.80 -20.85
C ALA A 273 -12.75 -26.67 -21.84
N GLU A 274 -12.00 -27.78 -21.96
CA GLU A 274 -10.63 -27.94 -22.49
C GLU A 274 -10.41 -27.93 -24.04
N PRO A 275 -9.13 -27.85 -24.50
CA PRO A 275 -8.71 -27.68 -25.91
C PRO A 275 -8.25 -29.02 -26.56
N PRO A 276 -7.67 -29.03 -27.79
CA PRO A 276 -6.24 -28.68 -28.04
C PRO A 276 -6.07 -27.76 -29.28
N ALA A 277 -4.90 -27.36 -29.80
CA ALA A 277 -3.47 -27.59 -29.50
C ALA A 277 -2.71 -26.22 -29.57
N THR A 278 -1.39 -26.01 -29.77
CA THR A 278 -0.18 -26.84 -30.06
C THR A 278 1.07 -26.08 -29.49
N PRO A 279 2.31 -26.62 -29.47
CA PRO A 279 3.35 -26.18 -28.51
C PRO A 279 4.63 -25.59 -29.19
N PRO A 280 5.76 -25.27 -28.50
CA PRO A 280 6.05 -25.41 -27.05
C PRO A 280 6.78 -24.23 -26.34
N VAL A 281 6.36 -23.95 -25.10
CA VAL A 281 7.25 -23.79 -23.93
C VAL A 281 6.56 -24.54 -22.79
N GLU A 282 7.25 -25.43 -22.07
CA GLU A 282 6.58 -26.31 -21.11
C GLU A 282 5.92 -25.54 -19.95
N PRO A 283 4.60 -25.72 -19.72
CA PRO A 283 3.97 -25.21 -18.51
C PRO A 283 4.41 -26.06 -17.29
N PRO A 284 4.42 -25.48 -16.07
CA PRO A 284 4.73 -26.25 -14.87
C PRO A 284 3.77 -27.43 -14.74
N ALA A 285 4.32 -28.61 -14.47
CA ALA A 285 3.55 -29.84 -14.34
C ALA A 285 2.39 -29.65 -13.35
N ARG A 286 1.20 -30.12 -13.72
CA ARG A 286 0.03 -30.16 -12.85
C ARG A 286 -0.43 -31.60 -12.67
N VAL A 287 -0.95 -31.91 -11.48
CA VAL A 287 -1.53 -33.22 -11.19
C VAL A 287 -2.76 -33.42 -12.09
N SER A 288 -2.72 -34.41 -12.97
CA SER A 288 -3.86 -34.72 -13.84
C SER A 288 -5.08 -35.20 -13.02
N ALA A 289 -6.30 -34.97 -13.52
CA ALA A 289 -7.53 -35.33 -12.80
C ALA A 289 -7.58 -36.83 -12.40
N SER A 290 -7.06 -37.72 -13.25
CA SER A 290 -6.94 -39.15 -12.92
C SER A 290 -5.93 -39.41 -11.80
N THR A 291 -4.85 -38.63 -11.73
CA THR A 291 -3.84 -38.71 -10.65
C THR A 291 -4.41 -38.17 -9.36
N TYR A 292 -5.11 -37.04 -9.39
CA TYR A 292 -5.84 -36.49 -8.25
C TYR A 292 -6.83 -37.52 -7.68
N ALA A 293 -7.60 -38.20 -8.54
CA ALA A 293 -8.52 -39.26 -8.12
C ALA A 293 -7.78 -40.46 -7.46
N ARG A 294 -6.67 -40.94 -8.04
CA ARG A 294 -5.83 -42.01 -7.45
C ARG A 294 -5.25 -41.63 -6.09
N LEU A 295 -4.80 -40.39 -5.93
CA LEU A 295 -4.26 -39.86 -4.68
C LEU A 295 -5.38 -39.68 -3.61
N ARG A 296 -6.57 -39.22 -4.02
CA ARG A 296 -7.72 -38.99 -3.13
C ARG A 296 -8.32 -40.30 -2.62
N ALA A 297 -8.28 -41.36 -3.41
CA ALA A 297 -8.67 -42.71 -2.99
C ALA A 297 -7.73 -43.32 -1.92
N LYS A 298 -6.53 -42.74 -1.74
CA LYS A 298 -5.52 -43.18 -0.76
C LYS A 298 -5.29 -42.18 0.39
N THR A 299 -6.08 -41.11 0.46
CA THR A 299 -5.88 -40.00 1.40
C THR A 299 -7.22 -39.48 1.93
N PRO A 300 -7.45 -39.38 3.25
CA PRO A 300 -6.56 -39.79 4.34
C PRO A 300 -6.32 -41.31 4.35
N SER A 301 -5.12 -41.73 4.73
CA SER A 301 -4.81 -43.15 4.92
C SER A 301 -5.44 -43.71 6.21
N SER A 302 -5.55 -45.04 6.30
CA SER A 302 -6.03 -45.72 7.51
C SER A 302 -5.15 -45.45 8.73
N ALA A 303 -3.84 -45.23 8.54
CA ALA A 303 -2.92 -44.87 9.61
C ALA A 303 -3.25 -43.48 10.19
N ILE A 304 -3.48 -42.48 9.33
CA ILE A 304 -3.92 -41.14 9.73
C ILE A 304 -5.28 -41.20 10.43
N GLN A 305 -6.24 -41.97 9.88
CA GLN A 305 -7.57 -42.13 10.46
C GLN A 305 -7.53 -42.81 11.84
N LYS A 306 -6.54 -43.66 12.10
CA LYS A 306 -6.24 -44.18 13.44
C LYS A 306 -5.61 -43.09 14.33
N GLN A 307 -4.56 -42.42 13.85
CA GLN A 307 -3.81 -41.39 14.58
C GLN A 307 -4.72 -40.28 15.16
N VAL A 308 -5.67 -39.77 14.38
CA VAL A 308 -6.60 -38.72 14.87
C VAL A 308 -7.58 -39.21 15.95
N ASN A 309 -7.63 -40.51 16.23
CA ASN A 309 -8.40 -41.14 17.30
C ASN A 309 -7.51 -41.70 18.44
N GLU A 310 -6.18 -41.58 18.35
CA GLU A 310 -5.30 -42.06 19.42
C GLU A 310 -5.44 -41.18 20.68
N GLY A 311 -5.71 -41.81 21.82
CA GLY A 311 -6.00 -41.12 23.09
C GLY A 311 -7.39 -40.48 23.21
N VAL A 312 -8.26 -40.62 22.20
CA VAL A 312 -9.62 -40.05 22.25
C VAL A 312 -10.55 -40.92 23.11
N THR A 313 -11.05 -40.34 24.20
CA THR A 313 -12.09 -40.94 25.05
C THR A 313 -13.44 -40.32 24.72
N LEU A 314 -14.41 -41.14 24.35
CA LEU A 314 -15.78 -40.73 24.02
C LEU A 314 -16.75 -41.09 25.16
N PRO A 315 -17.80 -40.29 25.42
CA PRO A 315 -18.16 -39.06 24.72
C PRO A 315 -17.30 -37.85 25.13
N MET A 316 -17.09 -36.91 24.21
CA MET A 316 -16.36 -35.65 24.45
C MET A 316 -17.11 -34.45 23.85
N PRO A 317 -16.93 -33.21 24.35
CA PRO A 317 -17.47 -32.02 23.69
C PRO A 317 -16.82 -31.81 22.31
N ASP A 318 -17.61 -31.35 21.34
CA ASP A 318 -17.09 -30.97 20.01
C ASP A 318 -16.32 -29.65 20.12
N ARG A 319 -15.02 -29.69 19.81
CA ARG A 319 -14.13 -28.51 19.87
C ARG A 319 -14.43 -27.47 18.80
N ALA A 320 -15.02 -27.86 17.68
CA ALA A 320 -15.28 -26.97 16.56
C ALA A 320 -16.71 -26.42 16.57
N LEU A 321 -17.68 -27.19 17.10
CA LEU A 321 -19.10 -26.83 17.16
C LEU A 321 -19.62 -26.84 18.61
N PRO A 322 -19.50 -25.70 19.33
CA PRO A 322 -19.92 -25.58 20.73
C PRO A 322 -21.36 -26.08 20.97
N GLY A 323 -21.54 -26.81 22.07
CA GLY A 323 -22.83 -27.38 22.46
C GLY A 323 -23.15 -28.75 21.85
N LEU A 324 -22.33 -29.26 20.92
CA LEU A 324 -22.44 -30.64 20.45
C LEU A 324 -21.54 -31.59 21.27
N THR A 325 -21.96 -32.86 21.35
CA THR A 325 -21.20 -33.94 21.97
C THR A 325 -20.84 -34.98 20.92
N VAL A 326 -19.55 -35.28 20.81
CA VAL A 326 -19.01 -36.32 19.94
C VAL A 326 -19.16 -37.67 20.63
N THR A 327 -19.89 -38.59 19.99
CA THR A 327 -20.17 -39.96 20.49
C THR A 327 -19.63 -41.06 19.57
N LYS A 328 -19.10 -40.69 18.40
CA LYS A 328 -18.49 -41.58 17.40
C LYS A 328 -17.01 -41.22 17.21
N PRO A 329 -16.18 -42.12 16.65
CA PRO A 329 -14.81 -41.79 16.24
C PRO A 329 -14.74 -40.52 15.39
N LEU A 330 -13.65 -39.76 15.56
CA LEU A 330 -13.36 -38.57 14.77
C LEU A 330 -12.96 -38.97 13.34
N HIS A 331 -13.34 -38.16 12.37
CA HIS A 331 -12.87 -38.27 10.98
C HIS A 331 -11.60 -37.47 10.80
N ALA A 332 -10.60 -38.05 10.12
CA ALA A 332 -9.43 -37.30 9.71
C ALA A 332 -9.81 -36.33 8.58
N ASP A 333 -9.60 -35.03 8.81
CA ASP A 333 -9.68 -34.01 7.77
C ASP A 333 -8.34 -33.29 7.62
N HIS A 334 -8.06 -32.84 6.41
CA HIS A 334 -6.85 -32.12 6.05
C HIS A 334 -6.85 -30.71 6.68
N ILE A 335 -5.72 -30.31 7.26
CA ILE A 335 -5.53 -28.94 7.74
C ILE A 335 -5.36 -28.01 6.53
N VAL A 336 -4.33 -28.25 5.71
CA VAL A 336 -4.19 -27.72 4.35
C VAL A 336 -4.80 -28.74 3.39
N SER A 337 -5.82 -28.32 2.64
CA SER A 337 -6.60 -29.25 1.81
C SER A 337 -5.74 -29.95 0.75
N MET A 338 -6.10 -31.19 0.43
CA MET A 338 -5.48 -31.93 -0.68
C MET A 338 -5.43 -31.11 -1.98
N LYS A 339 -6.44 -30.28 -2.26
CA LYS A 339 -6.45 -29.40 -3.44
C LYS A 339 -5.28 -28.42 -3.42
N GLN A 340 -5.15 -27.63 -2.34
CA GLN A 340 -4.03 -26.69 -2.15
C GLN A 340 -2.68 -27.42 -2.29
N ILE A 341 -2.53 -28.61 -1.70
CA ILE A 341 -1.29 -29.40 -1.77
C ILE A 341 -0.97 -29.84 -3.21
N THR A 342 -1.96 -30.31 -3.97
CA THR A 342 -1.72 -30.71 -5.38
C THR A 342 -1.42 -29.54 -6.32
N GLU A 343 -1.65 -28.30 -5.85
CA GLU A 343 -1.36 -27.04 -6.54
C GLU A 343 -0.02 -26.40 -6.06
N MET A 344 0.62 -26.93 -5.02
CA MET A 344 1.93 -26.46 -4.52
C MET A 344 3.05 -26.65 -5.54
N GLU A 345 4.06 -25.77 -5.50
CA GLU A 345 5.12 -25.76 -6.50
C GLU A 345 5.92 -27.05 -6.45
N GLY A 346 5.99 -27.74 -7.59
CA GLY A 346 6.76 -28.96 -7.74
C GLY A 346 6.07 -30.25 -7.26
N PHE A 347 4.91 -30.18 -6.60
CA PHE A 347 4.18 -31.37 -6.15
C PHE A 347 3.92 -32.37 -7.30
N ALA A 348 3.56 -31.87 -8.48
CA ALA A 348 3.31 -32.69 -9.65
C ALA A 348 4.58 -33.35 -10.26
N ARG A 349 5.78 -32.92 -9.86
CA ARG A 349 7.07 -33.50 -10.27
C ARG A 349 7.54 -34.62 -9.33
N LEU A 350 6.95 -34.73 -8.15
CA LEU A 350 7.22 -35.80 -7.17
C LEU A 350 6.80 -37.17 -7.69
N SER A 351 7.43 -38.24 -7.19
CA SER A 351 6.97 -39.61 -7.44
C SER A 351 5.58 -39.84 -6.82
N GLN A 352 4.86 -40.89 -7.24
CA GLN A 352 3.55 -41.20 -6.63
C GLN A 352 3.67 -41.54 -5.13
N GLU A 353 4.82 -42.08 -4.69
CA GLU A 353 5.09 -42.37 -3.28
C GLU A 353 5.27 -41.07 -2.49
N ASP A 354 6.09 -40.15 -2.99
CA ASP A 354 6.34 -38.83 -2.40
C ASP A 354 5.06 -37.96 -2.36
N GLN A 355 4.25 -37.99 -3.43
CA GLN A 355 2.95 -37.33 -3.47
C GLN A 355 2.03 -37.84 -2.35
N LEU A 356 2.04 -39.15 -2.08
CA LEU A 356 1.27 -39.74 -0.99
C LEU A 356 1.90 -39.44 0.38
N ALA A 357 3.22 -39.32 0.50
CA ALA A 357 3.92 -38.95 1.72
C ALA A 357 3.67 -37.49 2.13
N VAL A 358 3.59 -36.56 1.18
CA VAL A 358 3.16 -35.17 1.43
C VAL A 358 1.67 -35.12 1.77
N LEU A 359 0.81 -35.79 0.99
CA LEU A 359 -0.64 -35.79 1.22
C LEU A 359 -1.09 -36.50 2.51
N ASN A 360 -0.31 -37.47 2.98
CA ASN A 360 -0.51 -38.17 4.25
C ASN A 360 0.53 -37.77 5.31
N ASN A 361 1.07 -36.53 5.24
CA ASN A 361 1.90 -36.01 6.32
C ASN A 361 1.10 -36.01 7.65
N PRO A 362 1.57 -36.72 8.70
CA PRO A 362 0.81 -36.91 9.94
C PRO A 362 0.56 -35.63 10.75
N ARG A 363 1.22 -34.51 10.39
CA ARG A 363 1.00 -33.20 11.00
C ARG A 363 -0.08 -32.37 10.29
N ASN A 364 -0.48 -32.76 9.07
CA ASN A 364 -1.47 -32.05 8.26
C ASN A 364 -2.92 -32.56 8.46
N PHE A 365 -3.22 -33.18 9.60
CA PHE A 365 -4.55 -33.69 9.89
C PHE A 365 -5.08 -33.27 11.25
N ILE A 366 -6.39 -33.13 11.32
CA ILE A 366 -7.14 -32.96 12.55
C ILE A 366 -8.31 -33.95 12.60
N GLY A 367 -8.62 -34.45 13.79
CA GLY A 367 -9.84 -35.19 14.05
C GLY A 367 -11.02 -34.23 14.23
N LEU A 368 -12.00 -34.30 13.33
CA LEU A 368 -13.27 -33.58 13.43
C LEU A 368 -14.42 -34.56 13.67
N SER A 369 -15.49 -34.12 14.35
CA SER A 369 -16.72 -34.92 14.43
C SER A 369 -17.32 -35.12 13.02
N GLU A 370 -18.16 -36.15 12.83
CA GLU A 370 -18.87 -36.38 11.57
C GLU A 370 -19.63 -35.12 11.10
N THR A 371 -20.25 -34.39 12.03
CA THR A 371 -20.97 -33.14 11.78
C THR A 371 -20.02 -31.99 11.42
N ALA A 372 -18.94 -31.80 12.18
CA ALA A 372 -17.92 -30.79 11.94
C ALA A 372 -17.24 -30.98 10.57
N ASN A 373 -16.78 -32.20 10.28
CA ASN A 373 -16.16 -32.59 9.02
C ASN A 373 -17.10 -32.32 7.83
N THR A 374 -18.37 -32.76 7.92
CA THR A 374 -19.38 -32.52 6.89
C THR A 374 -19.70 -31.01 6.72
N SER A 375 -19.69 -30.24 7.82
CA SER A 375 -19.97 -28.81 7.80
C SER A 375 -18.84 -27.98 7.16
N LYS A 376 -17.59 -28.36 7.42
CA LYS A 376 -16.40 -27.77 6.80
C LYS A 376 -16.34 -28.14 5.33
N GLY A 377 -16.36 -29.42 5.02
CA GLY A 377 -16.14 -29.94 3.67
C GLY A 377 -14.84 -29.41 3.08
N ALA A 378 -14.86 -28.96 1.83
CA ALA A 378 -13.68 -28.44 1.14
C ALA A 378 -13.31 -26.97 1.49
N LYS A 379 -13.89 -26.37 2.53
CA LYS A 379 -13.58 -25.00 2.97
C LYS A 379 -12.26 -24.94 3.75
N SER A 380 -11.58 -23.80 3.66
CA SER A 380 -10.54 -23.41 4.62
C SER A 380 -11.14 -23.18 6.01
N PHE A 381 -10.30 -23.11 7.05
CA PHE A 381 -10.80 -22.69 8.37
C PHE A 381 -11.19 -21.20 8.40
N ALA A 382 -10.65 -20.40 7.49
CA ALA A 382 -11.07 -19.02 7.29
C ALA A 382 -12.50 -18.91 6.73
N ASP A 383 -12.90 -19.80 5.81
CA ASP A 383 -14.24 -19.78 5.18
C ASP A 383 -15.32 -20.52 6.00
N TRP A 384 -14.91 -21.44 6.89
CA TRP A 384 -15.84 -22.18 7.74
C TRP A 384 -16.19 -21.39 9.02
N THR A 385 -17.17 -20.51 8.90
CA THR A 385 -17.67 -19.66 9.99
C THR A 385 -18.77 -20.31 10.84
N GLU A 386 -19.60 -21.18 10.25
CA GLU A 386 -20.81 -21.73 10.88
C GLU A 386 -21.22 -23.11 10.33
N TYR A 387 -21.87 -23.89 11.19
CA TYR A 387 -22.69 -25.05 10.81
C TYR A 387 -24.14 -24.62 10.56
N LYS A 388 -24.39 -24.19 9.31
CA LYS A 388 -25.68 -23.60 8.86
C LYS A 388 -26.91 -24.43 9.22
N LYS A 389 -26.84 -25.77 9.15
CA LYS A 389 -27.99 -26.66 9.43
C LYS A 389 -28.36 -26.70 10.93
N GLY A 390 -27.41 -26.44 11.83
CA GLY A 390 -27.64 -26.36 13.27
C GLY A 390 -27.76 -24.94 13.82
N GLY A 391 -27.42 -23.91 13.03
CA GLY A 391 -27.33 -22.53 13.51
C GLY A 391 -26.17 -22.29 14.50
N ILE A 392 -25.17 -23.17 14.51
CA ILE A 392 -24.04 -23.14 15.45
C ILE A 392 -22.86 -22.45 14.78
N ALA A 393 -22.38 -21.35 15.36
CA ALA A 393 -21.12 -20.73 14.94
C ALA A 393 -19.94 -21.66 15.26
N VAL A 394 -18.93 -21.70 14.40
CA VAL A 394 -17.68 -22.42 14.69
C VAL A 394 -16.97 -21.71 15.84
N ASP A 395 -16.44 -22.46 16.80
CA ASP A 395 -15.76 -21.90 17.96
C ASP A 395 -14.65 -20.91 17.54
N PRO A 396 -14.68 -19.64 17.99
CA PRO A 396 -13.72 -18.64 17.53
C PRO A 396 -12.26 -18.96 17.87
N ALA A 397 -12.00 -19.56 19.04
CA ALA A 397 -10.64 -19.88 19.48
C ALA A 397 -10.08 -21.07 18.70
N PHE A 398 -10.87 -22.14 18.54
CA PHE A 398 -10.56 -23.25 17.65
C PHE A 398 -10.31 -22.78 16.21
N ARG A 399 -11.17 -21.90 15.68
CA ARG A 399 -11.03 -21.39 14.31
C ARG A 399 -9.76 -20.55 14.14
N GLN A 400 -9.40 -19.72 15.11
CA GLN A 400 -8.13 -18.99 15.11
C GLN A 400 -6.91 -19.92 15.20
N GLU A 401 -6.94 -20.91 16.11
CA GLU A 401 -5.91 -21.95 16.22
C GLU A 401 -5.70 -22.68 14.88
N MET A 402 -6.79 -23.05 14.20
CA MET A 402 -6.72 -23.80 12.95
C MET A 402 -6.34 -22.95 11.74
N MET A 403 -6.72 -21.67 11.68
CA MET A 403 -6.22 -20.75 10.63
C MET A 403 -4.71 -20.57 10.70
N GLN A 404 -4.14 -20.43 11.91
CA GLN A 404 -2.68 -20.34 12.06
C GLN A 404 -2.00 -21.66 11.67
N LYS A 405 -2.56 -22.80 12.10
CA LYS A 405 -2.06 -24.13 11.69
C LYS A 405 -2.14 -24.35 10.18
N GLU A 406 -3.16 -23.85 9.49
CA GLU A 406 -3.27 -23.92 8.02
C GLU A 406 -2.13 -23.14 7.34
N VAL A 407 -1.76 -21.96 7.85
CA VAL A 407 -0.61 -21.18 7.35
C VAL A 407 0.72 -21.88 7.61
N ASP A 408 0.97 -22.29 8.85
CA ASP A 408 2.24 -22.92 9.26
C ASP A 408 2.46 -24.25 8.51
N MET A 409 1.41 -25.05 8.38
CA MET A 409 1.45 -26.33 7.69
C MET A 409 1.58 -26.18 6.18
N ALA A 410 1.05 -25.11 5.57
CA ALA A 410 1.26 -24.86 4.15
C ALA A 410 2.75 -24.58 3.84
N ALA A 411 3.44 -23.86 4.72
CA ALA A 411 4.89 -23.64 4.61
C ALA A 411 5.68 -24.94 4.84
N GLU A 412 5.32 -25.75 5.84
CA GLU A 412 5.96 -27.04 6.12
C GLU A 412 5.81 -28.03 4.94
N LEU A 413 4.62 -28.13 4.35
CA LEU A 413 4.37 -28.99 3.19
C LEU A 413 5.10 -28.51 1.93
N GLN A 414 5.15 -27.20 1.68
CA GLN A 414 5.92 -26.65 0.55
C GLN A 414 7.42 -26.92 0.71
N GLN A 415 7.96 -26.83 1.93
CA GLN A 415 9.34 -27.22 2.21
C GLN A 415 9.56 -28.73 2.09
N GLN A 416 8.61 -29.57 2.52
CA GLN A 416 8.66 -31.02 2.32
C GLN A 416 8.74 -31.36 0.82
N ILE A 417 7.94 -30.70 -0.02
CA ILE A 417 7.99 -30.87 -1.48
C ILE A 417 9.36 -30.47 -2.04
N TYR A 418 9.91 -29.33 -1.63
CA TYR A 418 11.24 -28.90 -2.08
C TYR A 418 12.36 -29.86 -1.65
N ASN A 419 12.30 -30.39 -0.41
CA ASN A 419 13.28 -31.36 0.08
C ASN A 419 13.23 -32.66 -0.73
N LEU A 420 12.04 -33.16 -1.08
CA LEU A 420 11.84 -34.36 -1.88
C LEU A 420 12.25 -34.16 -3.36
N LEU A 421 12.27 -32.92 -3.86
CA LEU A 421 12.77 -32.57 -5.21
C LEU A 421 14.28 -32.31 -5.25
N GLY A 422 14.88 -31.89 -4.13
CA GLY A 422 16.31 -31.52 -4.04
C GLY A 422 17.22 -32.60 -3.46
N GLY A 423 16.68 -33.76 -3.10
CA GLY A 423 17.38 -34.86 -2.44
C GLY A 423 17.69 -36.08 -3.32
N GLY A 424 17.84 -35.88 -4.63
CA GLY A 424 18.15 -36.94 -5.62
C GLY A 424 19.58 -36.86 -6.16
#